data_AF-A0A9X2YEA8-F1
#
_entry.id   AF-A0A9X2YEA8-F1
#
_cell.length_a   1.000
_cell.length_b   1.000
_cell.length_c   1.000
_cell.angle_alpha   90.00
_cell.angle_beta   90.00
_cell.angle_gamma   90.00
#
_symmetry.space_group_name_H-M   'P 1'
#
loop_
_entity.id
_entity.type
_entity.pdbx_description
1 polymer ?
#
loop_
_entity_poly.entity_id
_entity_poly.type
_entity_poly.pdbx_seq_one_letter_code
_entity_poly.pdbx_strand_id
1 'polypeptide(L)'
;MRFLHTADWQLGMTRHFLSGEAQPRYSAARRGAVTALGPLAAEAGAEFVVVAGDVFEHNQLAPREVSQSLEAMRGIGVPVYLLPGNHDPLDAASVYTSALFTAERPDNVIVLDRPGVHHVRPGLELVAAPWSSKFPTTDLVAQVLDGLPADGTTRIVVGHGAVDILVPDKDRPSLIGLAALEAALARGAVHYVALGDKHSVLDVGSSGRIWYSGAPEVTNFDDVEPDPGNVLVVDIDEADPRRSVRVDSRRVGTWRFLSLRHGVDTSRDVADLDINLDLMPDKDRTVIRLGLTGSLTVTDKAALDVCLDRYARVFAALVPWDRQTDIAVMPADGEFDDLGIGGFAAAAVDELVATARSSGQDAEDARAALALLLRLTEGGAA
;
A
#
# COMPACT_ATOMS: atom_id res chain seq x y z
N MET A 1 -15.50 -21.72 14.25
CA MET A 1 -15.66 -21.37 12.83
C MET A 1 -14.48 -20.55 12.38
N ARG A 2 -14.08 -20.63 11.11
CA ARG A 2 -13.00 -19.80 10.57
C ARG A 2 -13.43 -19.07 9.32
N PHE A 3 -12.89 -17.87 9.11
CA PHE A 3 -13.06 -17.10 7.89
C PHE A 3 -11.84 -16.23 7.62
N LEU A 4 -11.73 -15.73 6.40
CA LEU A 4 -10.70 -14.74 6.05
C LEU A 4 -11.31 -13.33 6.09
N HIS A 5 -10.59 -12.40 6.70
CA HIS A 5 -10.89 -10.97 6.70
C HIS A 5 -9.79 -10.23 5.94
N THR A 6 -10.19 -9.53 4.89
CA THR A 6 -9.35 -8.67 4.06
C THR A 6 -10.12 -7.38 3.70
N ALA A 7 -9.47 -6.38 3.14
CA ALA A 7 -10.05 -5.11 2.74
C ALA A 7 -9.14 -4.43 1.72
N ASP A 8 -9.58 -3.30 1.15
CA ASP A 8 -8.70 -2.36 0.44
C ASP A 8 -7.93 -3.02 -0.72
N TRP A 9 -8.60 -3.91 -1.46
CA TRP A 9 -8.01 -4.57 -2.63
C TRP A 9 -7.70 -3.56 -3.73
N GLN A 10 -8.52 -2.50 -3.86
CA GLN A 10 -8.34 -1.39 -4.80
C GLN A 10 -7.90 -1.88 -6.18
N LEU A 11 -8.63 -2.87 -6.71
CA LEU A 11 -8.35 -3.47 -8.00
C LEU A 11 -8.48 -2.41 -9.09
N GLY A 12 -7.46 -2.30 -9.94
CA GLY A 12 -7.34 -1.22 -10.93
C GLY A 12 -6.49 -0.02 -10.49
N MET A 13 -5.93 -0.04 -9.27
CA MET A 13 -5.02 1.00 -8.78
C MET A 13 -3.82 1.23 -9.71
N THR A 14 -3.47 2.51 -9.89
CA THR A 14 -2.26 2.94 -10.58
C THR A 14 -1.37 3.82 -9.69
N ARG A 15 -0.07 3.87 -10.00
CA ARG A 15 0.94 4.70 -9.33
C ARG A 15 1.77 5.41 -10.38
N HIS A 16 1.77 6.74 -10.33
CA HIS A 16 2.45 7.59 -11.32
C HIS A 16 3.97 7.35 -11.41
N PHE A 17 4.60 6.90 -10.32
CA PHE A 17 6.03 6.59 -10.28
C PHE A 17 6.37 5.20 -10.82
N LEU A 18 5.39 4.35 -11.10
CA LEU A 18 5.62 3.06 -11.77
C LEU A 18 5.57 3.28 -13.28
N SER A 19 6.67 2.96 -13.95
CA SER A 19 6.82 3.11 -15.40
C SER A 19 7.04 1.76 -16.09
N GLY A 20 6.82 1.72 -17.41
CA GLY A 20 7.00 0.52 -18.23
C GLY A 20 6.25 -0.69 -17.66
N GLU A 21 6.97 -1.81 -17.51
CA GLU A 21 6.42 -3.09 -17.05
C GLU A 21 6.09 -3.13 -15.54
N ALA A 22 6.50 -2.13 -14.76
CA ALA A 22 6.27 -2.13 -13.32
C ALA A 22 4.77 -1.97 -12.96
N GLN A 23 4.05 -1.09 -13.67
CA GLN A 23 2.61 -0.89 -13.40
C GLN A 23 1.76 -2.14 -13.75
N PRO A 24 1.90 -2.78 -14.93
CA PRO A 24 1.22 -4.04 -15.21
C PRO A 24 1.55 -5.15 -14.20
N ARG A 25 2.81 -5.27 -13.77
CA ARG A 25 3.23 -6.24 -12.75
C ARG A 25 2.58 -5.95 -11.40
N TYR A 26 2.45 -4.68 -11.02
CA TYR A 26 1.78 -4.27 -9.79
C TYR A 26 0.28 -4.59 -9.83
N SER A 27 -0.40 -4.25 -10.93
CA SER A 27 -1.81 -4.63 -11.14
C SER A 27 -2.01 -6.14 -11.12
N ALA A 28 -1.09 -6.92 -11.70
CA ALA A 28 -1.12 -8.37 -11.63
C ALA A 28 -0.91 -8.91 -10.20
N ALA A 29 -0.04 -8.27 -9.40
CA ALA A 29 0.18 -8.66 -8.01
C ALA A 29 -1.02 -8.37 -7.11
N ARG A 30 -1.74 -7.25 -7.29
CA ARG A 30 -2.99 -6.99 -6.57
C ARG A 30 -4.05 -8.06 -6.85
N ARG A 31 -4.20 -8.49 -8.10
CA ARG A 31 -5.05 -9.67 -8.46
C ARG A 31 -4.49 -10.99 -7.93
N GLY A 32 -3.16 -11.12 -7.88
CA GLY A 32 -2.46 -12.25 -7.29
C GLY A 32 -2.76 -12.42 -5.81
N ALA A 33 -2.86 -11.31 -5.06
CA ALA A 33 -3.25 -11.32 -3.65
C ALA A 33 -4.67 -11.87 -3.46
N VAL A 34 -5.62 -11.53 -4.35
CA VAL A 34 -6.97 -12.11 -4.36
C VAL A 34 -6.92 -13.61 -4.68
N THR A 35 -6.12 -14.00 -5.67
CA THR A 35 -5.95 -15.41 -6.06
C THR A 35 -5.35 -16.25 -4.92
N ALA A 36 -4.45 -15.67 -4.12
CA ALA A 36 -3.82 -16.33 -2.97
C ALA A 36 -4.82 -16.67 -1.84
N LEU A 37 -6.00 -16.04 -1.82
CA LEU A 37 -7.04 -16.31 -0.83
C LEU A 37 -7.61 -17.72 -0.96
N GLY A 38 -7.66 -18.30 -2.17
CA GLY A 38 -8.19 -19.66 -2.36
C GLY A 38 -7.37 -20.73 -1.62
N PRO A 39 -6.07 -20.87 -1.92
CA PRO A 39 -5.19 -21.77 -1.17
C PRO A 39 -5.15 -21.47 0.33
N LEU A 40 -5.15 -20.20 0.74
CA LEU A 40 -5.16 -19.81 2.14
C LEU A 40 -6.48 -20.21 2.85
N ALA A 41 -7.62 -20.03 2.19
CA ALA A 41 -8.92 -20.44 2.73
C ALA A 41 -8.97 -21.97 2.91
N ALA A 42 -8.46 -22.72 1.94
CA ALA A 42 -8.37 -24.17 2.02
C ALA A 42 -7.43 -24.63 3.15
N GLU A 43 -6.25 -24.02 3.29
CA GLU A 43 -5.27 -24.31 4.35
C GLU A 43 -5.87 -24.03 5.74
N ALA A 44 -6.52 -22.89 5.92
CA ALA A 44 -7.09 -22.49 7.20
C ALA A 44 -8.39 -23.25 7.54
N GLY A 45 -9.06 -23.85 6.55
CA GLY A 45 -10.42 -24.36 6.67
C GLY A 45 -11.45 -23.24 6.84
N ALA A 46 -11.24 -22.12 6.14
CA ALA A 46 -12.13 -20.97 6.16
C ALA A 46 -13.46 -21.29 5.46
N GLU A 47 -14.58 -20.91 6.08
CA GLU A 47 -15.92 -21.11 5.54
C GLU A 47 -16.29 -20.07 4.47
N PHE A 48 -15.68 -18.87 4.53
CA PHE A 48 -15.91 -17.76 3.61
C PHE A 48 -14.80 -16.69 3.73
N VAL A 49 -14.83 -15.71 2.83
CA VAL A 49 -14.01 -14.50 2.85
C VAL A 49 -14.92 -13.29 3.01
N VAL A 50 -14.50 -12.32 3.83
CA VAL A 50 -15.11 -10.99 3.93
C VAL A 50 -14.11 -9.95 3.44
N VAL A 51 -14.56 -9.07 2.54
CA VAL A 51 -13.83 -7.92 2.03
C VAL A 51 -14.47 -6.65 2.56
N ALA A 52 -13.83 -6.00 3.53
CA ALA A 52 -14.38 -4.89 4.31
C ALA A 52 -14.21 -3.52 3.63
N GLY A 53 -14.61 -3.41 2.37
CA GLY A 53 -14.56 -2.16 1.60
C GLY A 53 -13.43 -2.10 0.58
N ASP A 54 -13.57 -1.14 -0.34
CA ASP A 54 -12.58 -0.79 -1.36
C ASP A 54 -12.06 -1.99 -2.15
N VAL A 55 -13.00 -2.74 -2.73
CA VAL A 55 -12.68 -3.89 -3.62
C VAL A 55 -12.03 -3.37 -4.89
N PHE A 56 -12.59 -2.30 -5.45
CA PHE A 56 -12.13 -1.65 -6.67
C PHE A 56 -11.59 -0.25 -6.39
N GLU A 57 -10.61 0.21 -7.17
CA GLU A 57 -10.03 1.55 -7.02
C GLU A 57 -11.05 2.66 -7.33
N HIS A 58 -12.00 2.41 -8.22
CA HIS A 58 -13.12 3.31 -8.48
C HIS A 58 -14.22 2.60 -9.26
N ASN A 59 -15.42 3.16 -9.28
CA ASN A 59 -16.55 2.62 -10.06
C ASN A 59 -16.32 2.57 -11.59
N GLN A 60 -15.44 3.39 -12.16
CA GLN A 60 -15.25 3.52 -13.61
C GLN A 60 -14.05 2.74 -14.16
N LEU A 61 -14.03 1.42 -13.97
CA LEU A 61 -12.94 0.57 -14.46
C LEU A 61 -13.11 0.13 -15.92
N ALA A 62 -11.98 -0.15 -16.57
CA ALA A 62 -11.98 -0.80 -17.88
C ALA A 62 -12.63 -2.20 -17.77
N PRO A 63 -13.43 -2.64 -18.75
CA PRO A 63 -14.10 -3.94 -18.70
C PRO A 63 -13.18 -5.12 -18.36
N ARG A 64 -11.98 -5.12 -18.96
CA ARG A 64 -10.96 -6.14 -18.71
C ARG A 64 -10.58 -6.26 -17.23
N GLU A 65 -10.43 -5.14 -16.52
CA GLU A 65 -10.05 -5.14 -15.10
C GLU A 65 -11.16 -5.71 -14.22
N VAL A 66 -12.43 -5.44 -14.55
CA VAL A 66 -13.58 -6.03 -13.87
C VAL A 66 -13.63 -7.55 -14.13
N SER A 67 -13.56 -7.99 -15.38
CA SER A 67 -13.61 -9.41 -15.74
C SER A 67 -12.46 -10.21 -15.11
N GLN A 68 -11.23 -9.68 -15.12
CA GLN A 68 -10.08 -10.36 -14.52
C GLN A 68 -10.19 -10.44 -12.99
N SER A 69 -10.74 -9.39 -12.36
CA SER A 69 -11.00 -9.38 -10.92
C SER A 69 -12.04 -10.43 -10.53
N LEU A 70 -13.14 -10.53 -11.28
CA LEU A 70 -14.18 -11.54 -11.05
C LEU A 70 -13.65 -12.96 -11.26
N GLU A 71 -12.79 -13.18 -12.25
CA GLU A 71 -12.16 -14.49 -12.44
C GLU A 71 -11.21 -14.87 -11.29
N ALA A 72 -10.45 -13.92 -10.75
CA ALA A 72 -9.64 -14.15 -9.56
C ALA A 72 -10.52 -14.54 -8.35
N MET A 73 -11.66 -13.86 -8.16
CA MET A 73 -12.61 -14.17 -7.08
C MET A 73 -13.28 -15.54 -7.26
N ARG A 74 -13.56 -15.96 -8.50
CA ARG A 74 -14.10 -17.30 -8.81
C ARG A 74 -13.19 -18.40 -8.28
N GLY A 75 -11.87 -18.21 -8.39
CA GLY A 75 -10.85 -19.17 -7.96
C GLY A 75 -10.74 -19.37 -6.44
N ILE A 76 -11.38 -18.53 -5.62
CA ILE A 76 -11.30 -18.62 -4.16
C ILE A 76 -12.02 -19.88 -3.62
N GLY A 77 -13.07 -20.34 -4.30
CA GLY A 77 -13.74 -21.61 -4.01
C GLY A 77 -14.67 -21.63 -2.79
N VAL A 78 -14.64 -20.60 -1.95
CA VAL A 78 -15.61 -20.35 -0.86
C VAL A 78 -16.39 -19.06 -1.13
N PRO A 79 -17.54 -18.82 -0.45
CA PRO A 79 -18.26 -17.56 -0.55
C PRO A 79 -17.36 -16.35 -0.23
N VAL A 80 -17.49 -15.29 -1.01
CA VAL A 80 -16.75 -14.03 -0.92
C VAL A 80 -17.75 -12.90 -0.78
N TYR A 81 -17.80 -12.30 0.41
CA TYR A 81 -18.69 -11.20 0.72
C TYR A 81 -17.98 -9.86 0.50
N LEU A 82 -18.46 -9.09 -0.46
CA LEU A 82 -17.90 -7.80 -0.84
C LEU A 82 -18.70 -6.68 -0.19
N LEU A 83 -18.08 -5.92 0.72
CA LEU A 83 -18.64 -4.66 1.19
C LEU A 83 -18.16 -3.52 0.27
N PRO A 84 -19.07 -2.71 -0.29
CA PRO A 84 -18.72 -1.45 -0.97
C PRO A 84 -18.14 -0.40 0.00
N GLY A 85 -17.03 0.24 -0.41
CA GLY A 85 -16.32 1.28 0.34
C GLY A 85 -16.42 2.67 -0.29
N ASN A 86 -15.46 3.55 0.00
CA ASN A 86 -15.46 4.93 -0.47
C ASN A 86 -14.92 5.08 -1.90
N HIS A 87 -14.10 4.14 -2.37
CA HIS A 87 -13.62 4.11 -3.74
C HIS A 87 -14.69 3.57 -4.72
N ASP A 88 -15.46 2.58 -4.29
CA ASP A 88 -16.47 1.88 -5.10
C ASP A 88 -17.89 1.95 -4.50
N PRO A 89 -18.41 3.13 -4.13
CA PRO A 89 -19.70 3.22 -3.45
C PRO A 89 -20.87 2.72 -4.32
N LEU A 90 -21.98 2.37 -3.68
CA LEU A 90 -23.27 2.02 -4.30
C LEU A 90 -24.02 3.24 -4.84
N ASP A 91 -23.34 4.07 -5.62
CA ASP A 91 -23.96 5.19 -6.34
C ASP A 91 -24.59 4.74 -7.68
N ALA A 92 -25.15 5.70 -8.43
CA ALA A 92 -25.81 5.42 -9.70
C ALA A 92 -24.87 4.83 -10.78
N ALA A 93 -23.55 4.98 -10.63
CA ALA A 93 -22.53 4.47 -11.53
C ALA A 93 -21.78 3.27 -10.94
N SER A 94 -22.30 2.65 -9.87
CA SER A 94 -21.62 1.58 -9.14
C SER A 94 -21.18 0.43 -10.04
N VAL A 95 -19.93 -0.01 -9.87
CA VAL A 95 -19.40 -1.19 -10.59
C VAL A 95 -20.24 -2.43 -10.31
N TYR A 96 -20.76 -2.57 -9.08
CA TYR A 96 -21.55 -3.71 -8.62
C TYR A 96 -22.90 -3.85 -9.32
N THR A 97 -23.47 -2.74 -9.82
CA THR A 97 -24.76 -2.71 -10.53
C THR A 97 -24.59 -2.61 -12.04
N SER A 98 -23.35 -2.54 -12.53
CA SER A 98 -23.06 -2.51 -13.96
C SER A 98 -23.52 -3.79 -14.66
N ALA A 99 -23.91 -3.67 -15.94
CA ALA A 99 -24.34 -4.81 -16.74
C ALA A 99 -23.23 -5.87 -16.88
N LEU A 100 -21.97 -5.43 -16.99
CA LEU A 100 -20.82 -6.32 -17.08
C LEU A 100 -20.64 -7.12 -15.79
N PHE A 101 -20.58 -6.43 -14.64
CA PHE A 101 -20.40 -7.10 -13.36
C PHE A 101 -21.53 -8.09 -13.10
N THR A 102 -22.78 -7.68 -13.33
CA THR A 102 -23.95 -8.54 -13.13
C THR A 102 -23.93 -9.78 -14.03
N ALA A 103 -23.48 -9.64 -15.28
CA ALA A 103 -23.42 -10.74 -16.23
C ALA A 103 -22.29 -11.74 -15.94
N GLU A 104 -21.16 -11.27 -15.40
CA GLU A 104 -19.96 -12.09 -15.20
C GLU A 104 -19.73 -12.52 -13.74
N ARG A 105 -20.50 -11.96 -12.79
CA ARG A 105 -20.36 -12.23 -11.34
C ARG A 105 -20.41 -13.75 -11.06
N PRO A 106 -19.35 -14.33 -10.49
CA PRO A 106 -19.35 -15.72 -10.06
C PRO A 106 -20.38 -16.01 -8.96
N ASP A 107 -20.88 -17.25 -8.89
CA ASP A 107 -21.86 -17.66 -7.87
C ASP A 107 -21.34 -17.54 -6.44
N ASN A 108 -20.03 -17.66 -6.24
CA ASN A 108 -19.39 -17.51 -4.94
C ASN A 108 -19.16 -16.05 -4.53
N VAL A 109 -19.53 -15.06 -5.36
CA VAL A 109 -19.38 -13.64 -5.04
C VAL A 109 -20.72 -13.03 -4.64
N ILE A 110 -20.79 -12.53 -3.41
CA ILE A 110 -21.98 -11.91 -2.83
C ILE A 110 -21.65 -10.46 -2.50
N VAL A 111 -22.38 -9.51 -3.09
CA VAL A 111 -22.24 -8.09 -2.74
C VAL A 111 -23.16 -7.79 -1.56
N LEU A 112 -22.61 -7.19 -0.51
CA LEU A 112 -23.36 -6.73 0.66
C LEU A 112 -23.97 -5.36 0.35
N ASP A 113 -24.91 -5.33 -0.61
CA ASP A 113 -25.46 -4.12 -1.24
C ASP A 113 -26.55 -3.40 -0.43
N ARG A 114 -26.88 -3.90 0.75
CA ARG A 114 -27.89 -3.35 1.66
C ARG A 114 -27.39 -3.32 3.10
N PRO A 115 -27.70 -2.26 3.88
CA PRO A 115 -27.35 -2.21 5.28
C PRO A 115 -28.12 -3.25 6.11
N GLY A 116 -27.49 -3.73 7.18
CA GLY A 116 -28.10 -4.63 8.16
C GLY A 116 -27.70 -6.10 7.99
N VAL A 117 -28.61 -6.99 8.38
CA VAL A 117 -28.32 -8.42 8.54
C VAL A 117 -28.35 -9.19 7.20
N HIS A 118 -27.31 -9.97 6.96
CA HIS A 118 -27.14 -10.93 5.88
C HIS A 118 -26.86 -12.32 6.44
N HIS A 119 -27.67 -13.30 6.04
CA HIS A 119 -27.54 -14.66 6.55
C HIS A 119 -26.43 -15.41 5.81
N VAL A 120 -25.50 -16.02 6.54
CA VAL A 120 -24.46 -16.89 5.98
C VAL A 120 -24.92 -18.34 6.05
N ARG A 121 -25.28 -18.78 7.26
CA ARG A 121 -25.86 -20.11 7.55
C ARG A 121 -26.62 -20.04 8.87
N PRO A 122 -27.38 -21.09 9.26
CA PRO A 122 -28.03 -21.11 10.57
C PRO A 122 -27.05 -20.81 11.71
N GLY A 123 -27.39 -19.82 12.53
CA GLY A 123 -26.58 -19.37 13.67
C GLY A 123 -25.44 -18.40 13.35
N LEU A 124 -25.25 -18.00 12.08
CA LEU A 124 -24.19 -17.10 11.64
C LEU A 124 -24.69 -16.02 10.67
N GLU A 125 -24.44 -14.75 11.02
CA GLU A 125 -24.83 -13.59 10.24
C GLU A 125 -23.66 -12.59 10.02
N LEU A 126 -23.69 -11.91 8.88
CA LEU A 126 -22.93 -10.69 8.65
C LEU A 126 -23.83 -9.47 8.88
N VAL A 127 -23.32 -8.44 9.54
CA VAL A 127 -23.98 -7.15 9.72
C VAL A 127 -23.21 -6.13 8.89
N ALA A 128 -23.75 -5.79 7.73
CA ALA A 128 -23.05 -4.99 6.73
C ALA A 128 -23.45 -3.50 6.81
N ALA A 129 -22.47 -2.61 6.66
CA ALA A 129 -22.67 -1.16 6.54
C ALA A 129 -22.05 -0.62 5.23
N PRO A 130 -22.67 -0.88 4.07
CA PRO A 130 -22.10 -0.50 2.78
C PRO A 130 -22.20 1.01 2.52
N TRP A 131 -21.22 1.56 1.81
CA TRP A 131 -21.22 2.98 1.45
C TRP A 131 -22.06 3.23 0.19
N SER A 132 -23.03 4.12 0.28
CA SER A 132 -23.86 4.58 -0.86
C SER A 132 -23.37 5.89 -1.48
N SER A 133 -22.36 6.52 -0.87
CA SER A 133 -21.68 7.71 -1.38
C SER A 133 -20.23 7.70 -0.91
N LYS A 134 -19.36 8.42 -1.62
CA LYS A 134 -17.94 8.58 -1.25
C LYS A 134 -17.72 9.33 0.07
N PHE A 135 -18.73 10.08 0.54
CA PHE A 135 -18.65 10.88 1.76
C PHE A 135 -19.94 10.72 2.56
N PRO A 136 -20.07 9.66 3.38
CA PRO A 136 -21.17 9.50 4.30
C PRO A 136 -21.24 10.70 5.25
N THR A 137 -22.44 11.06 5.69
CA THR A 137 -22.67 12.17 6.63
C THR A 137 -23.02 11.70 8.03
N THR A 138 -22.91 10.39 8.29
CA THR A 138 -23.31 9.70 9.53
C THR A 138 -22.50 8.42 9.70
N ASP A 139 -22.36 7.94 10.92
CA ASP A 139 -21.78 6.62 11.23
C ASP A 139 -22.70 5.51 10.69
N LEU A 140 -22.32 4.91 9.57
CA LEU A 140 -23.07 3.83 8.92
C LEU A 140 -23.02 2.54 9.73
N VAL A 141 -21.95 2.30 10.50
CA VAL A 141 -21.80 1.10 11.33
C VAL A 141 -22.73 1.20 12.54
N ALA A 142 -22.78 2.36 13.21
CA ALA A 142 -23.71 2.57 14.31
C ALA A 142 -25.18 2.34 13.92
N GLN A 143 -25.58 2.73 12.69
CA GLN A 143 -26.95 2.52 12.20
C GLN A 143 -27.35 1.05 12.13
N VAL A 144 -26.41 0.16 11.81
CA VAL A 144 -26.69 -1.28 11.68
C VAL A 144 -26.47 -2.06 12.98
N LEU A 145 -25.85 -1.43 13.96
CA LEU A 145 -25.72 -1.98 15.32
C LEU A 145 -26.97 -1.81 16.17
N ASP A 146 -27.79 -0.80 15.86
CA ASP A 146 -28.99 -0.51 16.63
C ASP A 146 -30.01 -1.65 16.51
N GLY A 147 -30.64 -2.01 17.63
CA GLY A 147 -31.65 -3.06 17.69
C GLY A 147 -31.14 -4.51 17.52
N LEU A 148 -29.84 -4.77 17.34
CA LEU A 148 -29.33 -6.15 17.25
C LEU A 148 -29.52 -6.91 18.57
N PRO A 149 -30.22 -8.06 18.57
CA PRO A 149 -30.47 -8.83 19.77
C PRO A 149 -29.23 -9.63 20.22
N ALA A 150 -29.16 -9.96 21.50
CA ALA A 150 -28.23 -10.94 22.05
C ALA A 150 -28.95 -12.31 22.17
N ASP A 151 -29.21 -12.93 21.02
CA ASP A 151 -30.01 -14.16 20.88
C ASP A 151 -29.17 -15.44 20.72
N GLY A 152 -27.84 -15.33 20.87
CA GLY A 152 -26.90 -16.43 20.72
C GLY A 152 -26.42 -16.66 19.28
N THR A 153 -26.97 -15.94 18.29
CA THR A 153 -26.46 -15.93 16.91
C THR A 153 -25.09 -15.25 16.87
N THR A 154 -24.10 -15.88 16.23
CA THR A 154 -22.80 -15.23 16.02
C THR A 154 -22.90 -14.24 14.87
N ARG A 155 -22.45 -13.02 15.14
CA ARG A 155 -22.58 -11.88 14.23
C ARG A 155 -21.22 -11.24 14.02
N ILE A 156 -20.87 -11.07 12.75
CA ILE A 156 -19.66 -10.38 12.31
C ILE A 156 -20.08 -9.06 11.67
N VAL A 157 -19.65 -7.93 12.23
CA VAL A 157 -19.86 -6.64 11.59
C VAL A 157 -18.85 -6.49 10.46
N VAL A 158 -19.31 -5.99 9.31
CA VAL A 158 -18.48 -5.65 8.16
C VAL A 158 -18.71 -4.17 7.87
N GLY A 159 -17.71 -3.36 8.17
CA GLY A 159 -17.75 -1.90 8.03
C GLY A 159 -16.52 -1.37 7.30
N HIS A 160 -16.60 -0.12 6.85
CA HIS A 160 -15.50 0.55 6.19
C HIS A 160 -15.46 2.02 6.66
N GLY A 161 -14.27 2.55 6.89
CA GLY A 161 -14.05 3.92 7.32
C GLY A 161 -13.25 4.02 8.61
N ALA A 162 -12.85 5.25 8.96
CA ALA A 162 -12.00 5.50 10.12
C ALA A 162 -12.77 5.45 11.45
N VAL A 163 -12.15 4.82 12.45
CA VAL A 163 -12.60 4.86 13.85
C VAL A 163 -12.20 6.19 14.48
N ASP A 164 -13.10 6.75 15.29
CA ASP A 164 -12.99 8.06 15.94
C ASP A 164 -11.68 8.31 16.72
N ILE A 165 -11.11 7.28 17.37
CA ILE A 165 -9.86 7.41 18.12
C ILE A 165 -8.60 7.47 17.24
N LEU A 166 -8.69 7.14 15.95
CA LEU A 166 -7.56 7.03 15.03
C LEU A 166 -7.35 8.27 14.16
N VAL A 167 -8.14 9.33 14.39
CA VAL A 167 -8.11 10.54 13.56
C VAL A 167 -7.96 11.80 14.43
N PRO A 168 -7.30 12.86 13.93
CA PRO A 168 -7.17 14.11 14.68
C PRO A 168 -8.51 14.84 14.88
N ASP A 169 -9.32 14.89 13.83
CA ASP A 169 -10.66 15.50 13.85
C ASP A 169 -11.71 14.44 14.17
N LYS A 170 -12.15 14.44 15.43
CA LYS A 170 -13.06 13.45 16.02
C LYS A 170 -14.54 13.79 15.90
N ASP A 171 -14.86 15.02 15.49
CA ASP A 171 -16.25 15.50 15.43
C ASP A 171 -16.92 15.20 14.08
N ARG A 172 -16.19 14.56 13.16
CA ARG A 172 -16.74 14.16 11.85
C ARG A 172 -17.85 13.14 12.05
N PRO A 173 -19.08 13.42 11.59
CA PRO A 173 -20.25 12.58 11.88
C PRO A 173 -20.19 11.21 11.19
N SER A 174 -19.29 11.03 10.22
CA SER A 174 -19.09 9.79 9.46
C SER A 174 -18.15 8.79 10.13
N LEU A 175 -17.52 9.15 11.24
CA LEU A 175 -16.56 8.29 11.93
C LEU A 175 -17.27 7.12 12.60
N ILE A 176 -16.59 5.98 12.61
CA ILE A 176 -17.06 4.80 13.32
C ILE A 176 -16.80 5.01 14.81
N GLY A 177 -17.87 5.07 15.61
CA GLY A 177 -17.76 5.26 17.06
C GLY A 177 -17.27 4.00 17.76
N LEU A 178 -16.04 4.01 18.31
CA LEU A 178 -15.47 2.84 19.00
C LEU A 178 -16.35 2.39 20.18
N ALA A 179 -16.91 3.35 20.93
CA ALA A 179 -17.76 3.06 22.08
C ALA A 179 -19.02 2.26 21.71
N ALA A 180 -19.61 2.51 20.53
CA ALA A 180 -20.78 1.78 20.06
C ALA A 180 -20.44 0.33 19.69
N LEU A 181 -19.29 0.10 19.04
CA LEU A 181 -18.77 -1.22 18.74
C LEU A 181 -18.49 -2.03 20.03
N GLU A 182 -17.74 -1.46 20.97
CA GLU A 182 -17.40 -2.10 22.24
C GLU A 182 -18.66 -2.41 23.07
N ALA A 183 -19.66 -1.52 23.07
CA ALA A 183 -20.95 -1.80 23.72
C ALA A 183 -21.71 -2.97 23.05
N ALA A 184 -21.61 -3.12 21.72
CA ALA A 184 -22.22 -4.23 20.98
C ALA A 184 -21.53 -5.57 21.23
N LEU A 185 -20.20 -5.55 21.37
CA LEU A 185 -19.40 -6.71 21.74
C LEU A 185 -19.68 -7.12 23.19
N ALA A 186 -19.67 -6.16 24.13
CA ALA A 186 -19.87 -6.42 25.56
C ALA A 186 -21.26 -7.01 25.86
N ARG A 187 -22.30 -6.59 25.13
CA ARG A 187 -23.65 -7.15 25.28
C ARG A 187 -23.85 -8.50 24.59
N GLY A 188 -22.88 -8.98 23.80
CA GLY A 188 -22.98 -10.24 23.05
C GLY A 188 -23.92 -10.18 21.83
N ALA A 189 -24.19 -8.98 21.30
CA ALA A 189 -24.94 -8.85 20.05
C ALA A 189 -24.03 -9.01 18.82
N VAL A 190 -22.75 -8.68 18.97
CA VAL A 190 -21.70 -8.81 17.95
C VAL A 190 -20.53 -9.59 18.55
N HIS A 191 -19.80 -10.31 17.70
CA HIS A 191 -18.73 -11.21 18.14
C HIS A 191 -17.37 -10.92 17.49
N TYR A 192 -17.36 -10.24 16.34
CA TYR A 192 -16.18 -9.72 15.66
C TYR A 192 -16.56 -8.53 14.78
N VAL A 193 -15.63 -7.60 14.58
CA VAL A 193 -15.79 -6.44 13.70
C VAL A 193 -14.65 -6.40 12.69
N ALA A 194 -14.99 -6.62 11.42
CA ALA A 194 -14.12 -6.52 10.26
C ALA A 194 -14.21 -5.10 9.66
N LEU A 195 -13.11 -4.35 9.70
CA LEU A 195 -13.02 -2.99 9.15
C LEU A 195 -11.99 -2.90 8.00
N GLY A 196 -12.29 -2.08 7.00
CA GLY A 196 -11.33 -1.53 6.02
C GLY A 196 -11.25 0.00 6.08
N ASP A 197 -10.38 0.61 5.26
CA ASP A 197 -9.95 2.04 5.18
C ASP A 197 -8.51 2.24 5.69
N LYS A 198 -8.03 1.39 6.59
CA LYS A 198 -6.63 1.40 7.03
C LYS A 198 -5.89 0.29 6.32
N HIS A 199 -4.85 0.67 5.59
CA HIS A 199 -4.03 -0.26 4.81
C HIS A 199 -2.99 -1.03 5.64
N SER A 200 -2.91 -0.74 6.94
CA SER A 200 -2.11 -1.45 7.95
C SER A 200 -2.95 -2.42 8.76
N VAL A 201 -2.38 -3.56 9.16
CA VAL A 201 -2.99 -4.44 10.16
C VAL A 201 -3.06 -3.70 11.49
N LEU A 202 -4.26 -3.62 12.09
CA LEU A 202 -4.45 -2.90 13.34
C LEU A 202 -5.58 -3.52 14.18
N ASP A 203 -5.27 -3.89 15.43
CA ASP A 203 -6.25 -4.17 16.48
C ASP A 203 -6.70 -2.84 17.11
N VAL A 204 -7.99 -2.69 17.37
CA VAL A 204 -8.60 -1.45 17.83
C VAL A 204 -9.44 -1.71 19.08
N GLY A 205 -9.30 -0.83 20.07
CA GLY A 205 -10.05 -0.93 21.31
C GLY A 205 -9.40 -1.88 22.31
N SER A 206 -10.21 -2.52 23.15
CA SER A 206 -9.73 -3.38 24.25
C SER A 206 -10.28 -4.81 24.20
N SER A 207 -11.24 -5.06 23.31
CA SER A 207 -11.88 -6.37 23.15
C SER A 207 -11.02 -7.42 22.43
N GLY A 208 -10.03 -6.98 21.64
CA GLY A 208 -9.26 -7.86 20.73
C GLY A 208 -10.09 -8.38 19.55
N ARG A 209 -11.22 -7.71 19.22
CA ARG A 209 -12.23 -8.19 18.26
C ARG A 209 -12.55 -7.19 17.15
N ILE A 210 -11.93 -6.02 17.15
CA ILE A 210 -12.14 -4.97 16.16
C ILE A 210 -10.83 -4.79 15.41
N TRP A 211 -10.84 -5.14 14.13
CA TRP A 211 -9.61 -5.19 13.36
C TRP A 211 -9.75 -4.43 12.05
N TYR A 212 -8.70 -3.73 11.66
CA TYR A 212 -8.41 -3.46 10.26
C TYR A 212 -7.49 -4.55 9.74
N SER A 213 -7.84 -5.17 8.61
CA SER A 213 -7.00 -6.20 8.00
C SER A 213 -5.75 -5.65 7.32
N GLY A 214 -5.73 -4.35 7.00
CA GLY A 214 -4.79 -3.80 6.05
C GLY A 214 -5.14 -4.14 4.60
N ALA A 215 -4.39 -3.54 3.67
CA ALA A 215 -4.46 -3.87 2.26
C ALA A 215 -3.61 -5.12 2.00
N PRO A 216 -4.10 -6.14 1.27
CA PRO A 216 -3.37 -7.39 1.06
C PRO A 216 -2.21 -7.26 0.06
N GLU A 217 -2.12 -6.15 -0.66
CA GLU A 217 -0.93 -5.75 -1.42
C GLU A 217 -0.61 -4.28 -1.12
N VAL A 218 0.69 -3.97 -1.00
CA VAL A 218 1.16 -2.66 -0.53
C VAL A 218 0.60 -1.51 -1.37
N THR A 219 0.16 -0.44 -0.70
CA THR A 219 -0.44 0.76 -1.30
C THR A 219 0.45 1.99 -1.14
N ASN A 220 1.18 2.11 -0.04
CA ASN A 220 2.04 3.25 0.27
C ASN A 220 3.35 2.81 0.92
N PHE A 221 4.22 3.79 1.17
CA PHE A 221 5.51 3.56 1.81
C PHE A 221 5.37 3.18 3.28
N ASP A 222 6.31 2.39 3.77
CA ASP A 222 6.38 1.82 5.12
C ASP A 222 6.36 2.83 6.28
N ASP A 223 6.84 4.06 6.06
CA ASP A 223 6.76 5.15 7.03
C ASP A 223 5.34 5.75 7.18
N VAL A 224 4.44 5.48 6.21
CA VAL A 224 3.04 5.93 6.23
C VAL A 224 2.09 4.79 6.62
N GLU A 225 2.29 3.61 6.02
CA GLU A 225 1.45 2.43 6.21
C GLU A 225 2.33 1.27 6.71
N PRO A 226 2.47 1.08 8.04
CA PRO A 226 3.20 -0.05 8.59
C PRO A 226 2.46 -1.37 8.35
N ASP A 227 3.20 -2.47 8.18
CA ASP A 227 2.65 -3.84 8.06
C ASP A 227 1.46 -4.05 7.09
N PRO A 228 1.54 -3.56 5.82
CA PRO A 228 0.57 -3.90 4.79
C PRO A 228 0.82 -5.32 4.27
N GLY A 229 0.06 -5.80 3.30
CA GLY A 229 0.33 -7.04 2.57
C GLY A 229 -0.23 -8.31 3.22
N ASN A 230 -1.17 -8.16 4.16
CA ASN A 230 -1.67 -9.24 5.00
C ASN A 230 -3.15 -9.51 4.77
N VAL A 231 -3.56 -10.72 5.16
CA VAL A 231 -4.96 -11.16 5.28
C VAL A 231 -5.10 -11.76 6.67
N LEU A 232 -6.21 -11.49 7.34
CA LEU A 232 -6.46 -12.02 8.67
C LEU A 232 -7.22 -13.34 8.58
N VAL A 233 -6.71 -14.38 9.24
CA VAL A 233 -7.43 -15.61 9.51
C VAL A 233 -8.08 -15.45 10.88
N VAL A 234 -9.40 -15.48 10.92
CA VAL A 234 -10.17 -15.27 12.15
C VAL A 234 -10.81 -16.59 12.56
N ASP A 235 -10.53 -17.06 13.77
CA ASP A 235 -11.15 -18.23 14.38
C ASP A 235 -12.06 -17.76 15.52
N ILE A 236 -13.36 -18.03 15.40
CA ILE A 236 -14.35 -17.79 16.46
C ILE A 236 -14.78 -19.14 17.01
N ASP A 237 -14.48 -19.41 18.27
CA ASP A 237 -14.93 -20.63 18.94
C ASP A 237 -16.44 -20.55 19.22
N GLU A 238 -17.25 -21.24 18.41
CA GLU A 238 -18.71 -21.26 18.59
C GLU A 238 -19.18 -22.17 19.73
N ALA A 239 -18.29 -23.00 20.28
CA ALA A 239 -18.59 -23.84 21.45
C ALA A 239 -18.34 -23.10 22.78
N ASP A 240 -17.48 -22.09 22.81
CA ASP A 240 -17.33 -21.20 23.97
C ASP A 240 -18.54 -20.24 24.04
N PRO A 241 -19.31 -20.19 25.14
CA PRO A 241 -20.38 -19.22 25.31
C PRO A 241 -19.96 -17.75 25.16
N ARG A 242 -18.68 -17.43 25.41
CA ARG A 242 -18.09 -16.09 25.21
C ARG A 242 -17.60 -15.85 23.78
N ARG A 243 -17.74 -16.86 22.91
CA ARG A 243 -17.28 -16.87 21.52
C ARG A 243 -15.85 -16.37 21.39
N SER A 244 -14.89 -17.03 22.04
CA SER A 244 -13.49 -16.57 22.03
C SER A 244 -12.97 -16.40 20.60
N VAL A 245 -12.16 -15.36 20.36
CA VAL A 245 -11.65 -15.02 19.02
C VAL A 245 -10.14 -15.12 19.04
N ARG A 246 -9.59 -15.74 17.99
CA ARG A 246 -8.17 -15.69 17.65
C ARG A 246 -8.03 -15.09 16.25
N VAL A 247 -7.07 -14.19 16.11
CA VAL A 247 -6.75 -13.55 14.82
C VAL A 247 -5.29 -13.82 14.53
N ASP A 248 -5.03 -14.45 13.39
CA ASP A 248 -3.68 -14.70 12.88
C ASP A 248 -3.49 -13.93 11.57
N SER A 249 -2.38 -13.22 11.42
CA SER A 249 -2.05 -12.50 10.19
C SER A 249 -1.26 -13.39 9.23
N ARG A 250 -1.64 -13.39 7.95
CA ARG A 250 -0.99 -14.16 6.89
C ARG A 250 -0.59 -13.25 5.74
N ARG A 251 0.71 -13.16 5.49
CA ARG A 251 1.29 -12.39 4.37
C ARG A 251 0.89 -13.02 3.04
N VAL A 252 0.29 -12.22 2.16
CA VAL A 252 0.00 -12.58 0.76
C VAL A 252 0.59 -11.57 -0.24
N GLY A 253 0.85 -10.33 0.21
CA GLY A 253 1.41 -9.27 -0.60
C GLY A 253 2.87 -9.53 -0.96
N THR A 254 3.21 -9.23 -2.21
CA THR A 254 4.51 -9.56 -2.82
C THR A 254 5.35 -8.32 -3.15
N TRP A 255 4.78 -7.13 -3.04
CA TRP A 255 5.47 -5.87 -3.28
C TRP A 255 5.92 -5.20 -1.99
N ARG A 256 6.91 -4.31 -2.10
CA ARG A 256 7.47 -3.54 -1.00
C ARG A 256 7.68 -2.09 -1.43
N PHE A 257 7.15 -1.15 -0.67
CA PHE A 257 7.41 0.28 -0.86
C PHE A 257 8.19 0.76 0.37
N LEU A 258 9.48 1.04 0.18
CA LEU A 258 10.43 1.32 1.26
C LEU A 258 10.83 2.78 1.25
N SER A 259 10.83 3.42 2.41
CA SER A 259 11.42 4.74 2.63
C SER A 259 12.85 4.58 3.16
N LEU A 260 13.84 4.99 2.36
CA LEU A 260 15.26 4.92 2.73
C LEU A 260 15.82 6.33 2.92
N ARG A 261 16.51 6.57 4.03
CA ARG A 261 17.32 7.78 4.26
C ARG A 261 18.77 7.38 4.45
N HIS A 262 19.68 8.05 3.78
CA HIS A 262 21.11 7.72 3.84
C HIS A 262 21.99 8.98 3.81
N GLY A 263 23.01 9.01 4.65
CA GLY A 263 24.04 10.05 4.61
C GLY A 263 25.08 9.74 3.54
N VAL A 264 25.52 10.72 2.76
CA VAL A 264 26.55 10.57 1.72
C VAL A 264 27.54 11.73 1.80
N ASP A 265 28.64 11.53 2.52
CA ASP A 265 29.70 12.55 2.69
C ASP A 265 31.03 12.12 2.05
N THR A 266 31.16 10.84 1.71
CA THR A 266 32.38 10.24 1.17
C THR A 266 32.10 9.16 0.14
N SER A 267 33.09 8.85 -0.70
CA SER A 267 33.09 7.66 -1.56
C SER A 267 32.75 6.35 -0.84
N ARG A 268 33.09 6.22 0.45
CA ARG A 268 32.73 5.04 1.25
C ARG A 268 31.21 4.98 1.47
N ASP A 269 30.59 6.10 1.79
CA ASP A 269 29.14 6.13 2.01
C ASP A 269 28.37 5.81 0.72
N VAL A 270 28.89 6.27 -0.43
CA VAL A 270 28.34 5.89 -1.75
C VAL A 270 28.49 4.38 -2.00
N ALA A 271 29.62 3.78 -1.64
CA ALA A 271 29.83 2.34 -1.74
C ALA A 271 28.94 1.53 -0.77
N ASP A 272 28.71 2.05 0.44
CA ASP A 272 27.81 1.42 1.41
C ASP A 272 26.35 1.48 0.93
N LEU A 273 25.90 2.61 0.36
CA LEU A 273 24.60 2.70 -0.30
C LEU A 273 24.48 1.71 -1.45
N ASP A 274 25.53 1.59 -2.27
CA ASP A 274 25.58 0.61 -3.36
C ASP A 274 25.35 -0.82 -2.86
N ILE A 275 26.14 -1.27 -1.88
CA ILE A 275 26.02 -2.60 -1.29
C ILE A 275 24.61 -2.81 -0.70
N ASN A 276 24.07 -1.80 0.00
CA ASN A 276 22.74 -1.89 0.58
C ASN A 276 21.66 -2.08 -0.48
N LEU A 277 21.73 -1.35 -1.61
CA LEU A 277 20.80 -1.52 -2.73
C LEU A 277 21.01 -2.86 -3.44
N ASP A 278 22.24 -3.32 -3.62
CA ASP A 278 22.56 -4.60 -4.28
C ASP A 278 22.02 -5.80 -3.50
N LEU A 279 22.10 -5.77 -2.17
CA LEU A 279 21.66 -6.88 -1.33
C LEU A 279 20.13 -6.98 -1.19
N MET A 280 19.36 -5.98 -1.67
CA MET A 280 17.90 -6.05 -1.59
C MET A 280 17.31 -7.11 -2.52
N PRO A 281 16.47 -8.02 -2.03
CA PRO A 281 15.79 -9.01 -2.86
C PRO A 281 14.64 -8.36 -3.65
N ASP A 282 14.11 -9.10 -4.64
CA ASP A 282 12.85 -8.77 -5.33
C ASP A 282 12.79 -7.33 -5.86
N LYS A 283 13.91 -6.85 -6.44
CA LYS A 283 14.06 -5.47 -6.92
C LYS A 283 12.93 -5.10 -7.89
N ASP A 284 12.54 -6.00 -8.77
CA ASP A 284 11.48 -5.80 -9.78
C ASP A 284 10.06 -5.61 -9.18
N ARG A 285 9.91 -5.78 -7.86
CA ARG A 285 8.68 -5.54 -7.07
C ARG A 285 8.93 -4.65 -5.84
N THR A 286 10.10 -4.04 -5.77
CA THR A 286 10.47 -3.15 -4.69
C THR A 286 10.55 -1.72 -5.24
N VAL A 287 9.81 -0.82 -4.59
CA VAL A 287 9.87 0.62 -4.82
C VAL A 287 10.62 1.24 -3.67
N ILE A 288 11.64 2.04 -3.97
CA ILE A 288 12.41 2.76 -2.96
C ILE A 288 12.13 4.25 -3.14
N ARG A 289 11.74 4.92 -2.07
CA ARG A 289 11.76 6.38 -1.97
C ARG A 289 13.00 6.77 -1.17
N LEU A 290 13.97 7.38 -1.85
CA LEU A 290 15.31 7.61 -1.33
C LEU A 290 15.53 9.09 -0.98
N GLY A 291 15.82 9.37 0.28
CA GLY A 291 16.31 10.67 0.75
C GLY A 291 17.80 10.61 1.06
N LEU A 292 18.58 11.55 0.51
CA LEU A 292 20.03 11.58 0.68
C LEU A 292 20.50 12.91 1.27
N THR A 293 21.37 12.88 2.28
CA THR A 293 21.90 14.11 2.90
C THR A 293 23.41 14.07 3.00
N GLY A 294 24.11 15.18 2.77
CA GLY A 294 25.56 15.25 2.98
C GLY A 294 26.26 16.21 2.02
N SER A 295 27.58 16.18 2.02
CA SER A 295 28.41 16.96 1.11
C SER A 295 29.35 16.04 0.33
N LEU A 296 29.23 16.04 -1.00
CA LEU A 296 30.04 15.22 -1.90
C LEU A 296 31.00 16.06 -2.73
N THR A 297 32.09 15.44 -3.17
CA THR A 297 32.91 15.95 -4.27
C THR A 297 32.16 15.78 -5.60
N VAL A 298 32.66 16.39 -6.67
CA VAL A 298 32.04 16.21 -8.00
C VAL A 298 32.19 14.76 -8.48
N THR A 299 33.32 14.13 -8.16
CA THR A 299 33.64 12.72 -8.44
C THR A 299 32.75 11.78 -7.67
N ASP A 300 32.59 11.99 -6.35
CA ASP A 300 31.73 11.13 -5.54
C ASP A 300 30.25 11.30 -5.94
N LYS A 301 29.83 12.51 -6.33
CA LYS A 301 28.49 12.74 -6.88
C LYS A 301 28.29 12.02 -8.21
N ALA A 302 29.27 12.05 -9.11
CA ALA A 302 29.20 11.31 -10.38
C ALA A 302 29.11 9.80 -10.14
N ALA A 303 29.89 9.26 -9.18
CA ALA A 303 29.82 7.86 -8.78
C ALA A 303 28.45 7.49 -8.20
N LEU A 304 27.88 8.36 -7.35
CA LEU A 304 26.52 8.20 -6.83
C LEU A 304 25.49 8.17 -7.96
N ASP A 305 25.58 9.05 -8.95
CA ASP A 305 24.64 9.07 -10.07
C ASP A 305 24.72 7.80 -10.91
N VAL A 306 25.91 7.29 -11.18
CA VAL A 306 26.10 6.00 -11.85
C VAL A 306 25.49 4.86 -11.03
N CYS A 307 25.66 4.87 -9.71
CA CYS A 307 25.06 3.89 -8.80
C CYS A 307 23.53 3.93 -8.85
N LEU A 308 22.91 5.11 -8.70
CA LEU A 308 21.46 5.29 -8.73
C LEU A 308 20.88 4.94 -10.11
N ASP A 309 21.54 5.35 -11.21
CA ASP A 309 21.14 5.02 -12.58
C ASP A 309 21.09 3.49 -12.78
N ARG A 310 22.08 2.75 -12.24
CA ARG A 310 22.07 1.28 -12.29
C ARG A 310 20.85 0.72 -11.60
N TYR A 311 20.52 1.19 -10.40
CA TYR A 311 19.43 0.66 -9.61
C TYR A 311 18.04 1.07 -10.11
N ALA A 312 17.91 2.27 -10.69
CA ALA A 312 16.70 2.71 -11.35
C ALA A 312 16.24 1.79 -12.48
N ARG A 313 17.15 0.99 -13.08
CA ARG A 313 16.83 0.01 -14.13
C ARG A 313 16.36 -1.35 -13.64
N VAL A 314 16.67 -1.72 -12.39
CA VAL A 314 16.37 -3.05 -11.84
C VAL A 314 15.30 -3.03 -10.75
N PHE A 315 15.17 -1.92 -10.02
CA PHE A 315 14.05 -1.73 -9.10
C PHE A 315 12.75 -1.46 -9.85
N ALA A 316 11.62 -1.76 -9.22
CA ALA A 316 10.32 -1.43 -9.77
C ALA A 316 10.15 0.08 -9.93
N ALA A 317 10.67 0.84 -8.96
CA ALA A 317 10.97 2.26 -9.08
C ALA A 317 11.98 2.68 -8.01
N LEU A 318 12.86 3.62 -8.37
CA LEU A 318 13.73 4.33 -7.44
C LEU A 318 13.36 5.81 -7.53
N VAL A 319 12.70 6.33 -6.51
CA VAL A 319 12.03 7.64 -6.49
C VAL A 319 12.79 8.57 -5.55
N PRO A 320 13.16 9.79 -5.98
CA PRO A 320 13.77 10.76 -5.08
C PRO A 320 12.78 11.22 -4.01
N TRP A 321 13.30 11.46 -2.80
CA TRP A 321 12.54 12.05 -1.70
C TRP A 321 13.02 13.48 -1.46
N ASP A 322 12.58 14.41 -2.31
CA ASP A 322 13.09 15.79 -2.34
C ASP A 322 13.05 16.48 -0.97
N ARG A 323 11.96 16.29 -0.20
CA ARG A 323 11.81 16.86 1.16
C ARG A 323 12.78 16.29 2.20
N GLN A 324 13.47 15.20 1.87
CA GLN A 324 14.45 14.51 2.72
C GLN A 324 15.80 14.41 2.02
N THR A 325 16.00 15.17 0.93
CA THR A 325 17.24 15.19 0.18
C THR A 325 17.88 16.57 0.28
N ASP A 326 19.12 16.61 0.76
CA ASP A 326 19.92 17.81 0.90
C ASP A 326 21.40 17.46 0.68
N ILE A 327 21.81 17.46 -0.60
CA ILE A 327 23.20 17.17 -0.99
C ILE A 327 23.85 18.47 -1.47
N ALA A 328 24.96 18.85 -0.83
CA ALA A 328 25.88 19.85 -1.36
C ALA A 328 26.95 19.17 -2.22
N VAL A 329 27.32 19.76 -3.36
CA VAL A 329 28.39 19.26 -4.23
C VAL A 329 29.47 20.32 -4.33
N MET A 330 30.69 20.00 -3.90
CA MET A 330 31.81 20.94 -3.85
C MET A 330 33.09 20.32 -4.45
N PRO A 331 33.74 20.98 -5.42
CA PRO A 331 35.00 20.48 -5.99
C PRO A 331 36.10 20.36 -4.93
N ALA A 332 36.68 19.16 -4.79
CA ALA A 332 37.85 18.95 -3.94
C ALA A 332 39.11 19.58 -4.55
N ASP A 333 40.09 19.91 -3.71
CA ASP A 333 41.38 20.40 -4.19
C ASP A 333 42.11 19.30 -4.98
N GLY A 334 42.55 19.63 -6.19
CA GLY A 334 43.28 18.72 -7.08
C GLY A 334 42.42 17.66 -7.77
N GLU A 335 41.09 17.71 -7.65
CA GLU A 335 40.15 16.72 -8.19
C GLU A 335 40.21 16.58 -9.72
N PHE A 336 40.62 17.64 -10.42
CA PHE A 336 40.63 17.71 -11.89
C PHE A 336 42.04 17.77 -12.49
N ASP A 337 43.09 17.69 -11.66
CA ASP A 337 44.49 17.89 -12.09
C ASP A 337 44.98 16.76 -13.02
N ASP A 338 44.46 15.54 -12.84
CA ASP A 338 44.94 14.32 -13.50
C ASP A 338 44.11 13.92 -14.76
N LEU A 339 43.23 14.80 -15.26
CA LEU A 339 42.35 14.47 -16.40
C LEU A 339 43.06 14.31 -17.75
N GLY A 340 44.37 14.58 -17.83
CA GLY A 340 45.14 14.51 -19.09
C GLY A 340 44.71 15.55 -20.12
N ILE A 341 43.96 16.56 -19.70
CA ILE A 341 43.45 17.66 -20.52
C ILE A 341 44.48 18.79 -20.49
N GLY A 342 44.93 19.24 -21.66
CA GLY A 342 45.93 20.32 -21.79
C GLY A 342 45.40 21.56 -22.52
N GLY A 343 46.13 22.67 -22.39
CA GLY A 343 45.85 23.90 -23.13
C GLY A 343 44.54 24.58 -22.73
N PHE A 344 43.79 25.08 -23.73
CA PHE A 344 42.55 25.83 -23.48
C PHE A 344 41.49 25.07 -22.69
N ALA A 345 41.47 23.74 -22.80
CA ALA A 345 40.52 22.90 -22.09
C ALA A 345 40.85 22.81 -20.59
N ALA A 346 42.14 22.83 -20.20
CA ALA A 346 42.53 22.90 -18.79
C ALA A 346 42.10 24.23 -18.15
N ALA A 347 42.30 25.35 -18.86
CA ALA A 347 41.87 26.67 -18.38
C ALA A 347 40.35 26.78 -18.22
N ALA A 348 39.57 26.13 -19.09
CA ALA A 348 38.11 26.07 -18.97
C ALA A 348 37.68 25.22 -17.76
N VAL A 349 38.39 24.13 -17.46
CA VAL A 349 38.14 23.33 -16.24
C VAL A 349 38.44 24.15 -14.98
N ASP A 350 39.54 24.89 -14.96
CA ASP A 350 39.87 25.77 -13.83
C ASP A 350 38.79 26.85 -13.60
N GLU A 351 38.27 27.43 -14.67
CA GLU A 351 37.17 28.40 -14.62
C GLU A 351 35.87 27.77 -14.07
N LEU A 352 35.54 26.57 -14.54
CA LEU A 352 34.39 25.82 -14.04
C LEU A 352 34.55 25.43 -12.55
N VAL A 353 35.74 24.99 -12.12
CA VAL A 353 36.02 24.67 -10.71
C VAL A 353 35.89 25.91 -9.82
N ALA A 354 36.44 27.05 -10.25
CA ALA A 354 36.30 28.30 -9.53
C ALA A 354 34.82 28.74 -9.43
N THR A 355 34.06 28.60 -10.52
CA THR A 355 32.64 28.95 -10.59
C THR A 355 31.78 28.01 -9.73
N ALA A 356 32.07 26.71 -9.74
CA ALA A 356 31.37 25.69 -8.97
C ALA A 356 31.48 25.89 -7.45
N ARG A 357 32.55 26.54 -6.98
CA ARG A 357 32.74 26.90 -5.55
C ARG A 357 31.91 28.10 -5.10
N SER A 358 31.30 28.83 -6.03
CA SER A 358 30.43 29.96 -5.73
C SER A 358 28.98 29.52 -5.47
N SER A 359 28.06 30.47 -5.37
CA SER A 359 26.63 30.22 -5.18
C SER A 359 25.82 30.81 -6.33
N GLY A 360 24.70 30.19 -6.66
CA GLY A 360 23.79 30.64 -7.73
C GLY A 360 23.74 29.67 -8.90
N GLN A 361 22.95 30.02 -9.92
CA GLN A 361 22.68 29.13 -11.06
C GLN A 361 23.97 28.76 -11.83
N ASP A 362 24.87 29.72 -12.03
CA ASP A 362 26.15 29.48 -12.73
C ASP A 362 27.02 28.45 -11.99
N ALA A 363 26.94 28.40 -10.66
CA ALA A 363 27.67 27.41 -9.86
C ALA A 363 27.09 25.99 -10.04
N GLU A 364 25.77 25.85 -10.10
CA GLU A 364 25.11 24.56 -10.36
C GLU A 364 25.41 24.06 -11.77
N ASP A 365 25.32 24.95 -12.77
CA ASP A 365 25.64 24.64 -14.16
C ASP A 365 27.11 24.22 -14.30
N ALA A 366 28.03 24.88 -13.58
CA ALA A 366 29.44 24.51 -13.55
C ALA A 366 29.68 23.13 -12.91
N ARG A 367 29.02 22.81 -11.79
CA ARG A 367 29.09 21.48 -11.16
C ARG A 367 28.55 20.38 -12.08
N ALA A 368 27.43 20.64 -12.76
CA ALA A 368 26.85 19.70 -13.71
C ALA A 368 27.79 19.47 -14.92
N ALA A 369 28.42 20.52 -15.43
CA ALA A 369 29.39 20.42 -16.53
C ALA A 369 30.63 19.61 -16.13
N LEU A 370 31.18 19.84 -14.93
CA LEU A 370 32.31 19.07 -14.38
C LEU A 370 31.95 17.59 -14.17
N ALA A 371 30.75 17.29 -13.65
CA ALA A 371 30.27 15.92 -13.49
C ALA A 371 30.11 15.19 -14.84
N LEU A 372 29.61 15.89 -15.86
CA LEU A 372 29.52 15.35 -17.23
C LEU A 372 30.91 15.09 -17.82
N LEU A 373 31.87 15.99 -17.61
CA LEU A 373 33.26 15.82 -18.06
C LEU A 373 33.85 14.53 -17.49
N LEU A 374 33.73 14.31 -16.18
CA LEU A 374 34.20 13.09 -15.50
C LEU A 374 33.59 11.82 -16.11
N ARG A 375 32.27 11.82 -16.33
CA ARG A 375 31.55 10.70 -16.96
C ARG A 375 32.07 10.40 -18.37
N LEU A 376 32.46 11.42 -19.15
CA LEU A 376 32.99 11.26 -20.49
C LEU A 376 34.45 10.77 -20.50
N THR A 377 35.28 11.26 -19.58
CA THR A 377 36.68 10.83 -19.47
C THR A 377 36.81 9.39 -18.98
N GLU A 378 35.95 8.96 -18.06
CA GLU A 378 35.92 7.57 -17.58
C GLU A 378 35.21 6.62 -18.55
N GLY A 379 34.15 7.09 -19.22
CA GLY A 379 33.38 6.31 -20.21
C GLY A 379 34.06 6.12 -21.57
N GLY A 380 35.16 6.83 -21.84
CA GLY A 380 35.96 6.70 -23.06
C GLY A 380 36.95 5.52 -23.07
N ALA A 381 37.03 4.75 -21.98
CA ALA A 381 37.97 3.64 -21.80
C ALA A 381 37.32 2.24 -21.85
N ALA A 382 36.19 2.09 -22.54
CA ALA A 382 35.50 0.80 -22.76
C ALA A 382 35.65 0.27 -24.19
#